data_AF-A0AAD9U3V6-F1
#
_entry.id   AF-A0AAD9U3V6-F1
#
_cell.length_a   1.000
_cell.length_b   1.000
_cell.length_c   1.000
_cell.angle_alpha   90.00
_cell.angle_beta   90.00
_cell.angle_gamma   90.00
#
_symmetry.space_group_name_H-M   'P 1'
#
loop_
_entity.id
_entity.type
_entity.pdbx_description
1 polymer ?
#
loop_
_entity_poly.entity_id
_entity_poly.type
_entity_poly.pdbx_seq_one_letter_code
_entity_poly.pdbx_strand_id
1 'polypeptide(L)'
;MSDHSSPPVYMPAPINVCKPAEGADNFLKPVTPCEVGEGLPYAPMDWPNPGDNWGWRVGKRISNVGYYSDRFLYLPKRIQRAGAPRHFASKLSLERFLKSEFPGADLEGFFASFSWKVPSSLAYSTDVKATTFSPETPKPETEKVEEETSTVKRKMKHTAASSSVKRQTRQSRRQSIDDAGDTYESHSLNNEEAANESPGKDMKSTTDLDDLFEDKNSPDETIPKEFDSYLDSLVDSLAQPRSETLLPHTVTVNSPPQENDLAAAQRLEENKAKVTSLRQEYNELKENATLLQAEIDSNLSSIQGIDDQIAQLKSQRTELMKTIETKKMARFKVIITQKKVAESITRAADEIQLSKARKSQNGG
;
A
#
# COMPACT_ATOMS: atom_id res chain seq x y z
N MET A 1 -10.53 45.10 -48.77
CA MET A 1 -9.65 43.92 -48.75
C MET A 1 -9.25 43.74 -47.30
N SER A 2 -9.46 42.56 -46.73
CA SER A 2 -9.34 42.32 -45.29
C SER A 2 -8.47 41.10 -45.06
N ASP A 3 -7.25 41.32 -44.56
CA ASP A 3 -6.27 40.24 -44.44
C ASP A 3 -6.56 39.35 -43.23
N HIS A 4 -7.03 38.13 -43.49
CA HIS A 4 -7.17 37.09 -42.48
C HIS A 4 -5.81 36.46 -42.16
N SER A 5 -5.01 37.17 -41.36
CA SER A 5 -3.82 36.61 -40.72
C SER A 5 -4.23 35.64 -39.61
N SER A 6 -4.22 34.33 -39.91
CA SER A 6 -4.42 33.29 -38.90
C SER A 6 -3.28 33.29 -37.87
N PRO A 7 -3.55 33.13 -36.57
CA PRO A 7 -2.49 32.98 -35.58
C PRO A 7 -1.71 31.67 -35.80
N PRO A 8 -0.40 31.63 -35.51
CA PRO A 8 0.41 30.43 -35.69
C PRO A 8 -0.04 29.31 -34.74
N VAL A 9 -0.26 28.11 -35.29
CA VAL A 9 -0.59 26.92 -34.49
C VAL A 9 0.64 26.51 -33.69
N TYR A 10 0.60 26.74 -32.37
CA TYR A 10 1.66 26.34 -31.46
C TYR A 10 1.66 24.81 -31.27
N MET A 11 2.43 24.11 -32.10
CA MET A 11 2.68 22.69 -31.91
C MET A 11 3.49 22.47 -30.63
N PRO A 12 3.02 21.64 -29.68
CA PRO A 12 3.82 21.29 -28.52
C PRO A 12 5.06 20.51 -28.97
N ALA A 13 6.21 20.80 -28.34
CA ALA A 13 7.42 20.01 -28.55
C ALA A 13 7.18 18.54 -28.17
N PRO A 14 7.81 17.56 -28.86
CA PRO A 14 7.66 16.15 -28.50
C PRO A 14 8.11 15.94 -27.05
N ILE A 15 7.22 15.39 -26.23
CA ILE A 15 7.49 15.08 -24.82
C ILE A 15 8.67 14.11 -24.78
N ASN A 16 9.73 14.48 -24.07
CA ASN A 16 10.95 13.68 -24.07
C ASN A 16 10.68 12.33 -23.37
N VAL A 17 11.05 11.22 -24.02
CA VAL A 17 10.83 9.88 -23.48
C VAL A 17 11.72 9.69 -22.26
N CYS A 18 11.12 9.33 -21.13
CA CYS A 18 11.81 9.08 -19.87
C CYS A 18 12.87 7.99 -20.07
N LYS A 19 14.16 8.34 -20.04
CA LYS A 19 15.22 7.34 -20.14
C LYS A 19 15.18 6.44 -18.89
N PRO A 20 15.04 5.11 -19.02
CA PRO A 20 14.98 4.22 -17.86
C PRO A 20 16.31 4.22 -17.11
N ALA A 21 16.26 3.97 -15.80
CA ALA A 21 17.44 3.86 -14.96
C ALA A 21 18.18 2.53 -15.23
N GLU A 22 19.15 2.56 -16.14
CA GLU A 22 19.97 1.39 -16.50
C GLU A 22 20.83 0.90 -15.32
N GLY A 23 20.55 -0.32 -14.84
CA GLY A 23 21.58 -1.23 -14.34
C GLY A 23 22.43 -0.80 -13.13
N ALA A 24 21.83 -0.24 -12.08
CA ALA A 24 22.48 -0.06 -10.78
C ALA A 24 21.78 -0.88 -9.69
N ASP A 25 22.56 -1.63 -8.90
CA ASP A 25 22.05 -2.45 -7.79
C ASP A 25 21.26 -1.64 -6.76
N ASN A 26 20.39 -2.34 -6.01
CA ASN A 26 19.32 -1.82 -5.14
C ASN A 26 19.78 -1.02 -3.89
N PHE A 27 20.95 -0.40 -3.91
CA PHE A 27 21.52 0.43 -2.84
C PHE A 27 20.95 1.85 -2.81
N LEU A 28 19.63 1.96 -2.66
CA LEU A 28 18.96 3.25 -2.38
C LEU A 28 19.50 3.82 -1.06
N LYS A 29 20.35 4.85 -1.15
CA LYS A 29 21.03 5.50 -0.02
C LYS A 29 20.02 5.96 1.05
N PRO A 30 20.06 5.42 2.29
CA PRO A 30 19.13 5.82 3.36
C PRO A 30 19.22 7.32 3.70
N VAL A 31 18.05 7.94 3.81
CA VAL A 31 17.83 9.39 3.93
C VAL A 31 17.47 9.77 5.37
N THR A 32 17.86 10.96 5.84
CA THR A 32 17.56 11.47 7.19
C THR A 32 16.20 12.18 7.28
N PRO A 33 15.57 12.27 8.47
CA PRO A 33 14.26 12.93 8.60
C PRO A 33 14.31 14.40 8.19
N CYS A 34 13.27 14.87 7.51
CA CYS A 34 13.15 16.23 6.94
C CYS A 34 14.12 16.60 5.80
N GLU A 35 14.97 15.69 5.32
CA GLU A 35 15.90 15.90 4.21
C GLU A 35 15.20 16.21 2.88
N VAL A 36 15.91 16.95 2.02
CA VAL A 36 15.48 17.44 0.71
C VAL A 36 16.57 17.18 -0.32
N GLY A 37 16.19 16.99 -1.58
CA GLY A 37 17.10 16.94 -2.71
C GLY A 37 16.38 17.17 -4.03
N GLU A 38 17.11 17.06 -5.13
CA GLU A 38 16.60 17.15 -6.49
C GLU A 38 17.13 15.96 -7.31
N GLY A 39 16.35 15.48 -8.28
CA GLY A 39 16.75 14.41 -9.19
C GLY A 39 16.94 13.02 -8.58
N LEU A 40 17.69 12.18 -9.31
CA LEU A 40 17.83 10.75 -9.05
C LEU A 40 18.56 10.46 -7.72
N PRO A 41 18.28 9.32 -7.04
CA PRO A 41 17.34 8.26 -7.45
C PRO A 41 15.89 8.49 -6.96
N TYR A 42 15.57 9.65 -6.36
CA TYR A 42 14.30 9.89 -5.66
C TYR A 42 13.37 10.91 -6.33
N ALA A 43 13.76 11.46 -7.47
CA ALA A 43 12.92 12.27 -8.35
C ALA A 43 13.41 12.14 -9.80
N PRO A 44 12.54 12.36 -10.81
CA PRO A 44 12.98 12.39 -12.20
C PRO A 44 13.83 13.63 -12.49
N MET A 45 14.69 13.50 -13.51
CA MET A 45 15.54 14.58 -14.05
C MET A 45 15.17 14.81 -15.52
N ASP A 46 15.48 16.00 -16.03
CA ASP A 46 15.33 16.35 -17.45
C ASP A 46 13.91 16.11 -18.03
N TRP A 47 12.86 16.15 -17.19
CA TRP A 47 11.50 15.82 -17.58
C TRP A 47 10.48 16.90 -17.19
N PRO A 48 9.65 17.40 -18.14
CA PRO A 48 9.41 16.90 -19.50
C PRO A 48 10.41 17.41 -20.54
N ASN A 49 11.25 18.40 -20.19
CA ASN A 49 12.32 18.90 -21.05
C ASN A 49 13.67 18.88 -20.31
N PRO A 50 14.80 18.82 -21.01
CA PRO A 50 16.13 18.98 -20.41
C PRO A 50 16.22 20.20 -19.48
N GLY A 51 16.82 19.98 -18.30
CA GLY A 51 16.90 20.93 -17.19
C GLY A 51 15.69 20.95 -16.24
N ASP A 52 14.57 20.27 -16.55
CA ASP A 52 13.44 20.15 -15.62
C ASP A 52 13.69 19.06 -14.55
N ASN A 53 14.54 19.39 -13.58
CA ASN A 53 14.81 18.52 -12.43
C ASN A 53 13.73 18.66 -11.37
N TRP A 54 13.16 17.53 -10.94
CA TRP A 54 12.13 17.47 -9.91
C TRP A 54 12.77 17.43 -8.53
N GLY A 55 12.16 18.13 -7.56
CA GLY A 55 12.56 18.07 -6.17
C GLY A 55 11.93 16.88 -5.44
N TRP A 56 12.57 16.41 -4.38
CA TRP A 56 12.00 15.45 -3.43
C TRP A 56 12.24 15.90 -1.99
N ARG A 57 11.34 15.45 -1.09
CA ARG A 57 11.46 15.67 0.34
C ARG A 57 10.89 14.50 1.13
N VAL A 58 11.51 14.20 2.26
CA VAL A 58 10.94 13.32 3.28
C VAL A 58 10.46 14.10 4.50
N GLY A 59 9.41 13.62 5.16
CA GLY A 59 8.91 14.17 6.43
C GLY A 59 9.55 13.48 7.64
N LYS A 60 8.72 13.01 8.57
CA LYS A 60 9.18 12.37 9.82
C LYS A 60 8.60 10.97 10.05
N ARG A 61 7.41 10.68 9.52
CA ARG A 61 6.76 9.37 9.70
C ARG A 61 7.42 8.32 8.80
N ILE A 62 7.90 7.26 9.44
CA ILE A 62 8.40 6.04 8.79
C ILE A 62 7.41 4.91 8.93
N SER A 63 7.38 4.02 7.94
CA SER A 63 6.67 2.75 7.98
C SER A 63 7.44 1.71 8.81
N ASN A 64 6.74 0.66 9.23
CA ASN A 64 7.33 -0.54 9.85
C ASN A 64 8.32 -1.29 8.92
N VAL A 65 8.34 -0.97 7.62
CA VAL A 65 9.30 -1.51 6.63
C VAL A 65 10.49 -0.55 6.39
N GLY A 66 10.63 0.51 7.19
CA GLY A 66 11.80 1.42 7.17
C GLY A 66 11.80 2.50 6.08
N TYR A 67 10.74 2.61 5.28
CA TYR A 67 10.57 3.67 4.27
C TYR A 67 9.77 4.85 4.82
N TYR A 68 10.03 6.07 4.34
CA TYR A 68 9.22 7.24 4.68
C TYR A 68 7.80 7.15 4.10
N SER A 69 6.80 7.31 4.97
CA SER A 69 5.40 7.51 4.57
C SER A 69 5.16 8.95 4.11
N ASP A 70 5.87 9.90 4.73
CA ASP A 70 5.83 11.32 4.37
C ASP A 70 6.76 11.61 3.19
N ARG A 71 6.37 11.24 1.97
CA ARG A 71 7.19 11.40 0.76
C ARG A 71 6.57 12.38 -0.20
N PHE A 72 7.27 13.46 -0.50
CA PHE A 72 6.81 14.52 -1.38
C PHE A 72 7.68 14.61 -2.64
N LEU A 73 7.05 14.89 -3.79
CA LEU A 73 7.72 15.24 -5.05
C LEU A 73 7.33 16.67 -5.44
N TYR A 74 8.29 17.54 -5.73
CA TYR A 74 8.12 18.95 -6.07
C TYR A 74 8.35 19.18 -7.56
N LEU A 75 7.49 20.00 -8.18
CA LEU A 75 7.57 20.27 -9.61
C LEU A 75 8.79 21.18 -9.93
N PRO A 76 9.48 20.96 -11.06
CA PRO A 76 10.43 21.90 -11.62
C PRO A 76 9.83 23.32 -11.73
N LYS A 77 10.62 24.34 -11.41
CA LYS A 77 10.16 25.74 -11.31
C LYS A 77 9.48 26.24 -12.60
N ARG A 78 9.92 25.75 -13.78
CA ARG A 78 9.36 26.05 -15.10
C ARG A 78 7.93 25.53 -15.32
N ILE A 79 7.50 24.52 -14.56
CA ILE A 79 6.15 23.91 -14.65
C ILE A 79 5.19 24.49 -13.60
N GLN A 80 5.69 25.15 -12.55
CA GLN A 80 4.87 25.70 -11.47
C GLN A 80 4.02 26.90 -11.92
N ARG A 81 2.80 26.64 -12.39
CA ARG A 81 1.81 27.69 -12.70
C ARG A 81 1.10 28.21 -11.44
N ALA A 82 0.62 29.46 -11.48
CA ALA A 82 -0.23 30.01 -10.44
C ALA A 82 -1.52 29.18 -10.31
N GLY A 83 -1.86 28.75 -9.09
CA GLY A 83 -3.01 27.87 -8.81
C GLY A 83 -2.70 26.36 -8.86
N ALA A 84 -1.59 25.93 -9.48
CA ALA A 84 -1.21 24.51 -9.51
C ALA A 84 -0.61 24.03 -8.17
N PRO A 85 -0.71 22.73 -7.83
CA PRO A 85 0.01 22.15 -6.71
C PRO A 85 1.52 22.33 -6.87
N ARG A 86 2.21 22.82 -5.83
CA ARG A 86 3.69 22.94 -5.82
C ARG A 86 4.42 21.63 -5.48
N HIS A 87 3.70 20.64 -4.98
CA HIS A 87 4.21 19.29 -4.67
C HIS A 87 3.07 18.27 -4.57
N PHE A 88 3.42 16.98 -4.68
CA PHE A 88 2.51 15.86 -4.54
C PHE A 88 2.98 14.91 -3.44
N ALA A 89 2.06 14.47 -2.59
CA ALA A 89 2.29 13.48 -1.52
C ALA A 89 1.79 12.06 -1.86
N SER A 90 1.21 11.87 -3.05
CA SER A 90 0.55 10.63 -3.47
C SER A 90 0.81 10.35 -4.95
N LYS A 91 1.17 9.10 -5.30
CA LYS A 91 1.43 8.66 -6.69
C LYS A 91 0.22 8.96 -7.58
N LEU A 92 -0.99 8.63 -7.11
CA LEU A 92 -2.26 8.87 -7.83
C LEU A 92 -2.57 10.36 -8.04
N SER A 93 -2.20 11.24 -7.10
CA SER A 93 -2.39 12.69 -7.27
C SER A 93 -1.44 13.28 -8.30
N LEU A 94 -0.20 12.77 -8.37
CA LEU A 94 0.78 13.14 -9.39
C LEU A 94 0.38 12.56 -10.75
N GLU A 95 -0.03 11.30 -10.83
CA GLU A 95 -0.50 10.64 -12.05
C GLU A 95 -1.68 11.39 -12.69
N ARG A 96 -2.69 11.79 -11.90
CA ARG A 96 -3.82 12.61 -12.37
C ARG A 96 -3.37 13.97 -12.91
N PHE A 97 -2.39 14.62 -12.27
CA PHE A 97 -1.81 15.86 -12.75
C PHE A 97 -1.06 15.67 -14.07
N LEU A 98 -0.22 14.63 -14.18
CA LEU A 98 0.54 14.32 -15.40
C LEU A 98 -0.39 14.00 -16.57
N LYS A 99 -1.47 13.21 -16.35
CA LYS A 99 -2.52 12.97 -17.34
C LYS A 99 -3.24 14.25 -17.81
N SER A 100 -3.36 15.25 -16.93
CA SER A 100 -4.05 16.51 -17.24
C SER A 100 -3.16 17.57 -17.92
N GLU A 101 -1.87 17.61 -17.61
CA GLU A 101 -0.94 18.63 -18.12
C GLU A 101 -0.08 18.14 -19.29
N PHE A 102 0.14 16.83 -19.38
CA PHE A 102 0.96 16.18 -20.40
C PHE A 102 0.22 14.98 -21.03
N PRO A 103 -0.95 15.20 -21.66
CA PRO A 103 -1.66 14.14 -22.38
C PRO A 103 -0.77 13.60 -23.51
N GLY A 104 -0.41 12.31 -23.42
CA GLY A 104 0.57 11.66 -24.31
C GLY A 104 1.95 11.39 -23.68
N ALA A 105 2.19 11.80 -22.43
CA ALA A 105 3.38 11.37 -21.68
C ALA A 105 3.32 9.88 -21.33
N ASP A 106 4.45 9.19 -21.45
CA ASP A 106 4.65 7.86 -20.86
C ASP A 106 4.79 8.00 -19.34
N LEU A 107 3.70 7.66 -18.64
CA LEU A 107 3.61 7.70 -17.19
C LEU A 107 4.37 6.54 -16.53
N GLU A 108 4.47 5.38 -17.20
CA GLU A 108 5.14 4.23 -16.60
C GLU A 108 6.65 4.36 -16.73
N GLY A 109 7.17 4.80 -17.89
CA GLY A 109 8.55 5.24 -18.02
C GLY A 109 8.90 6.38 -17.06
N PHE A 110 7.99 7.35 -16.85
CA PHE A 110 8.16 8.39 -15.82
C PHE A 110 8.31 7.77 -14.42
N PHE A 111 7.41 6.87 -14.01
CA PHE A 111 7.48 6.24 -12.69
C PHE A 111 8.56 5.17 -12.52
N ALA A 112 9.07 4.59 -13.62
CA ALA A 112 10.20 3.67 -13.64
C ALA A 112 11.55 4.42 -13.59
N SER A 113 11.61 5.69 -14.01
CA SER A 113 12.86 6.48 -14.00
C SER A 113 13.40 6.79 -12.60
N PHE A 114 12.60 6.70 -11.54
CA PHE A 114 13.03 7.02 -10.16
C PHE A 114 12.30 6.17 -9.11
N SER A 115 12.92 5.94 -7.94
CA SER A 115 12.25 5.23 -6.85
C SER A 115 11.20 6.10 -6.17
N TRP A 116 9.94 5.67 -6.18
CA TRP A 116 8.91 6.29 -5.35
C TRP A 116 9.16 6.08 -3.84
N LYS A 117 9.80 4.98 -3.44
CA LYS A 117 10.05 4.64 -2.03
C LYS A 117 11.42 5.15 -1.57
N VAL A 118 11.43 6.04 -0.57
CA VAL A 118 12.67 6.59 0.02
C VAL A 118 12.96 5.88 1.35
N PRO A 119 14.07 5.12 1.48
CA PRO A 119 14.44 4.44 2.72
C PRO A 119 14.96 5.42 3.78
N SER A 120 14.69 5.14 5.06
CA SER A 120 15.13 5.96 6.19
C SER A 120 16.40 5.43 6.84
N SER A 121 17.34 6.33 7.12
CA SER A 121 18.50 6.02 7.98
C SER A 121 18.09 5.72 9.42
N LEU A 122 16.98 6.29 9.91
CA LEU A 122 16.48 6.06 11.27
C LEU A 122 16.07 4.60 11.51
N ALA A 123 15.67 3.87 10.47
CA ALA A 123 15.37 2.43 10.55
C ALA A 123 16.58 1.56 10.90
N TYR A 124 17.81 2.08 10.74
CA TYR A 124 19.07 1.42 11.11
C TYR A 124 19.65 1.95 12.43
N SER A 125 19.11 3.03 12.98
CA SER A 125 19.62 3.70 14.20
C SER A 125 19.11 3.03 15.49
N THR A 126 19.47 1.76 15.71
CA THR A 126 19.38 1.14 17.03
C THR A 126 20.52 1.65 17.93
N ASP A 127 20.31 2.87 18.44
CA ASP A 127 21.06 3.58 19.48
C ASP A 127 22.58 3.34 19.60
N VAL A 128 23.36 4.19 18.91
CA VAL A 128 24.68 4.60 19.39
C VAL A 128 24.79 6.12 19.28
N LYS A 129 24.60 6.82 20.40
CA LYS A 129 25.05 8.22 20.54
C LYS A 129 26.58 8.28 20.48
N ALA A 130 27.12 8.46 19.27
CA ALA A 130 28.50 8.84 19.08
C ALA A 130 28.70 10.27 19.61
N THR A 131 29.43 10.42 20.72
CA THR A 131 29.91 11.72 21.19
C THR A 131 30.92 12.26 20.20
N THR A 132 30.69 13.47 19.71
CA THR A 132 31.63 14.18 18.82
C THR A 132 32.97 14.38 19.51
N PHE A 133 34.01 13.71 19.02
CA PHE A 133 35.40 14.05 19.31
C PHE A 133 35.98 14.81 18.11
N SER A 134 36.43 16.04 18.34
CA SER A 134 37.23 16.84 17.40
C SER A 134 38.63 17.00 17.99
N PRO A 135 39.72 16.80 17.23
CA PRO A 135 41.07 16.74 17.79
C PRO A 135 41.81 18.10 17.86
N GLU A 136 42.60 18.27 18.93
CA GLU A 136 43.78 19.17 19.11
C GLU A 136 43.57 20.70 18.96
N THR A 137 44.40 21.60 19.53
CA THR A 137 45.77 21.53 20.10
C THR A 137 45.92 22.15 21.52
N PRO A 138 47.06 21.98 22.25
CA PRO A 138 47.20 22.33 23.68
C PRO A 138 48.10 23.55 24.05
N LYS A 139 48.18 23.84 25.36
CA LYS A 139 49.09 24.75 26.15
C LYS A 139 48.75 26.26 26.26
N PRO A 140 49.20 26.97 27.33
CA PRO A 140 49.48 26.52 28.71
C PRO A 140 48.99 27.45 29.87
N GLU A 141 49.00 26.91 31.10
CA GLU A 141 49.33 27.51 32.41
C GLU A 141 48.91 28.96 32.79
N THR A 142 48.17 29.10 33.91
CA THR A 142 48.66 29.84 35.10
C THR A 142 47.92 29.44 36.39
N GLU A 143 48.55 29.73 37.54
CA GLU A 143 48.04 29.55 38.92
C GLU A 143 46.99 30.64 39.30
N LYS A 144 46.29 30.75 40.45
CA LYS A 144 46.24 30.14 41.82
C LYS A 144 44.91 30.67 42.49
N VAL A 145 44.44 30.43 43.73
CA VAL A 145 44.78 29.65 44.95
C VAL A 145 43.50 29.52 45.84
N GLU A 146 43.36 28.47 46.68
CA GLU A 146 42.44 28.39 47.87
C GLU A 146 40.91 28.65 47.61
N GLU A 147 40.00 28.64 48.60
CA GLU A 147 39.50 27.53 49.45
C GLU A 147 37.99 27.82 49.74
N GLU A 148 37.11 27.07 50.42
CA GLU A 148 37.23 25.95 51.37
C GLU A 148 35.96 25.02 51.39
N THR A 149 35.17 24.97 52.47
CA THR A 149 34.15 23.93 52.76
C THR A 149 32.68 24.18 52.32
N SER A 150 31.87 23.11 52.48
CA SER A 150 30.51 23.10 53.09
C SER A 150 29.27 22.70 52.24
N THR A 151 28.96 21.41 52.31
CA THR A 151 27.63 20.83 52.66
C THR A 151 26.30 21.30 52.01
N VAL A 152 25.65 20.33 51.33
CA VAL A 152 24.26 19.84 51.63
C VAL A 152 23.00 20.59 51.10
N LYS A 153 22.25 19.85 50.26
CA LYS A 153 20.78 19.84 50.00
C LYS A 153 20.07 21.04 49.30
N ARG A 154 19.47 20.69 48.15
CA ARG A 154 18.09 20.96 47.69
C ARG A 154 17.38 22.23 48.21
N LYS A 155 16.98 23.12 47.28
CA LYS A 155 15.67 23.79 47.38
C LYS A 155 15.01 24.01 46.01
N MET A 156 14.12 23.09 45.65
CA MET A 156 13.13 23.32 44.59
C MET A 156 12.01 24.20 45.16
N LYS A 157 11.56 25.22 44.43
CA LYS A 157 10.44 26.09 44.83
C LYS A 157 9.44 26.19 43.67
N HIS A 158 8.22 25.72 43.92
CA HIS A 158 7.05 26.07 43.12
C HIS A 158 6.45 27.39 43.63
N THR A 159 5.83 28.15 42.75
CA THR A 159 4.77 29.11 43.08
C THR A 159 3.66 28.94 42.03
N ALA A 160 2.40 28.92 42.48
CA ALA A 160 1.26 28.71 41.61
C ALA A 160 0.04 29.46 42.16
N ALA A 161 -0.65 30.19 41.27
CA ALA A 161 -2.02 30.66 41.38
C ALA A 161 -2.48 30.98 39.95
N SER A 162 -3.33 30.21 39.26
CA SER A 162 -4.73 29.84 39.54
C SER A 162 -5.74 30.95 39.23
N SER A 163 -6.27 30.95 38.01
CA SER A 163 -7.63 31.42 37.74
C SER A 163 -8.25 30.71 36.53
N SER A 164 -9.58 30.65 36.53
CA SER A 164 -10.43 29.78 35.71
C SER A 164 -10.54 30.21 34.23
N VAL A 165 -10.80 29.24 33.34
CA VAL A 165 -12.09 29.07 32.64
C VAL A 165 -12.02 27.90 31.65
N LYS A 166 -13.00 26.97 31.72
CA LYS A 166 -13.22 25.98 30.65
C LYS A 166 -13.93 26.64 29.46
N ARG A 167 -13.44 26.44 28.24
CA ARG A 167 -14.26 26.53 27.01
C ARG A 167 -14.19 25.21 26.26
N GLN A 168 -15.33 24.53 26.21
CA GLN A 168 -15.51 23.23 25.56
C GLN A 168 -16.08 23.46 24.16
N THR A 169 -15.55 22.76 23.16
CA THR A 169 -15.91 22.95 21.75
C THR A 169 -17.36 22.56 21.50
N ARG A 170 -18.17 23.50 20.98
CA ARG A 170 -19.53 23.22 20.51
C ARG A 170 -19.49 22.47 19.18
N GLN A 171 -20.17 21.34 19.11
CA GLN A 171 -20.62 20.75 17.84
C GLN A 171 -21.72 21.64 17.22
N SER A 172 -21.88 21.58 15.89
CA SER A 172 -22.95 22.29 15.19
C SER A 172 -24.26 21.49 15.25
N ARG A 173 -25.37 22.17 15.55
CA ARG A 173 -26.72 21.58 15.68
C ARG A 173 -27.52 21.79 14.40
N ARG A 174 -28.11 20.72 13.86
CA ARG A 174 -29.30 20.81 13.01
C ARG A 174 -30.55 20.71 13.89
N GLN A 175 -31.49 21.63 13.70
CA GLN A 175 -32.95 21.44 13.95
C GLN A 175 -33.34 21.07 15.42
N SER A 176 -34.62 20.96 15.79
CA SER A 176 -35.76 21.88 15.55
C SER A 176 -36.80 21.66 16.67
N ILE A 177 -37.83 22.52 16.77
CA ILE A 177 -39.12 22.29 17.45
C ILE A 177 -39.09 22.22 19.00
N ASP A 178 -39.54 23.32 19.60
CA ASP A 178 -40.72 23.49 20.49
C ASP A 178 -40.84 22.77 21.86
N ASP A 179 -40.86 23.63 22.89
CA ASP A 179 -41.90 23.80 23.94
C ASP A 179 -41.96 22.94 25.23
N ALA A 180 -42.46 23.62 26.27
CA ALA A 180 -43.05 23.24 27.58
C ALA A 180 -42.59 21.99 28.37
N GLY A 181 -42.41 22.18 29.69
CA GLY A 181 -42.68 21.13 30.69
C GLY A 181 -41.68 21.03 31.84
N ASP A 182 -42.03 21.54 33.02
CA ASP A 182 -41.38 21.16 34.29
C ASP A 182 -41.69 19.69 34.63
N THR A 183 -40.77 19.00 35.30
CA THR A 183 -41.06 18.21 36.54
C THR A 183 -39.78 17.63 37.14
N TYR A 184 -39.78 17.56 38.46
CA TYR A 184 -38.76 17.03 39.37
C TYR A 184 -38.83 15.50 39.49
N GLU A 185 -37.75 14.85 39.91
CA GLU A 185 -37.63 14.23 41.24
C GLU A 185 -36.18 13.75 41.47
N SER A 186 -35.79 13.36 42.69
CA SER A 186 -34.41 12.96 43.00
C SER A 186 -34.31 11.96 44.16
N HIS A 187 -33.85 10.75 43.85
CA HIS A 187 -33.30 9.79 44.80
C HIS A 187 -31.98 9.27 44.20
N SER A 188 -30.81 9.41 44.85
CA SER A 188 -30.40 8.81 46.14
C SER A 188 -30.56 7.29 46.09
N LEU A 189 -29.48 6.50 46.07
CA LEU A 189 -28.48 6.41 47.14
C LEU A 189 -27.08 6.00 46.63
N ASN A 190 -26.07 6.21 47.49
CA ASN A 190 -24.73 5.64 47.33
C ASN A 190 -24.67 4.19 47.83
N ASN A 191 -23.64 3.45 47.45
CA ASN A 191 -22.73 2.80 48.41
C ASN A 191 -21.39 2.43 47.73
N GLU A 192 -20.37 2.22 48.55
CA GLU A 192 -18.97 2.00 48.15
C GLU A 192 -18.56 0.52 48.19
N GLU A 193 -17.27 0.29 47.90
CA GLU A 193 -16.41 -0.73 48.51
C GLU A 193 -16.25 -2.10 47.80
N ALA A 194 -15.25 -2.85 48.29
CA ALA A 194 -14.74 -4.16 47.85
C ALA A 194 -13.97 -4.20 46.52
N ALA A 195 -12.64 -4.11 46.65
CA ALA A 195 -11.68 -4.40 45.58
C ALA A 195 -11.51 -5.92 45.32
N ASN A 196 -10.61 -6.22 44.37
CA ASN A 196 -10.05 -7.54 44.01
C ASN A 196 -10.89 -8.40 43.05
N GLU A 197 -10.51 -8.40 41.77
CA GLU A 197 -9.97 -9.61 41.15
C GLU A 197 -9.17 -9.26 39.87
N SER A 198 -8.27 -10.16 39.47
CA SER A 198 -7.61 -10.12 38.16
C SER A 198 -8.08 -11.30 37.34
N PRO A 199 -8.30 -11.11 36.04
CA PRO A 199 -7.65 -12.04 35.13
C PRO A 199 -6.97 -11.33 33.96
N GLY A 200 -5.70 -11.66 33.73
CA GLY A 200 -5.15 -11.56 32.39
C GLY A 200 -5.91 -12.52 31.46
N LYS A 201 -6.30 -12.04 30.28
CA LYS A 201 -6.85 -12.88 29.21
C LYS A 201 -6.22 -12.49 27.89
N ASP A 202 -5.76 -13.49 27.16
CA ASP A 202 -5.07 -13.36 25.90
C ASP A 202 -6.04 -12.84 24.82
N MET A 203 -5.73 -11.70 24.21
CA MET A 203 -6.33 -11.36 22.91
C MET A 203 -5.66 -12.22 21.83
N LYS A 204 -6.15 -13.45 21.71
CA LYS A 204 -5.89 -14.37 20.60
C LYS A 204 -6.17 -13.64 19.27
N SER A 205 -5.33 -13.87 18.27
CA SER A 205 -5.42 -13.22 16.96
C SER A 205 -6.83 -13.32 16.38
N THR A 206 -7.31 -12.21 15.82
CA THR A 206 -8.49 -12.19 14.95
C THR A 206 -8.31 -13.23 13.86
N THR A 207 -9.25 -14.16 13.78
CA THR A 207 -9.27 -15.25 12.78
C THR A 207 -10.66 -15.26 12.15
N ASP A 208 -11.07 -14.06 11.75
CA ASP A 208 -12.44 -13.68 11.36
C ASP A 208 -12.36 -12.79 10.11
N LEU A 209 -11.68 -13.29 9.08
CA LEU A 209 -11.67 -12.69 7.74
C LEU A 209 -11.84 -13.71 6.60
N ASP A 210 -12.01 -15.00 6.94
CA ASP A 210 -12.38 -16.05 6.00
C ASP A 210 -13.92 -16.19 5.88
N ASP A 211 -14.66 -15.68 6.87
CA ASP A 211 -16.12 -15.80 7.06
C ASP A 211 -16.96 -14.76 6.25
N LEU A 212 -16.44 -14.30 5.11
CA LEU A 212 -17.14 -13.36 4.21
C LEU A 212 -17.20 -13.84 2.75
N PHE A 213 -16.78 -15.08 2.50
CA PHE A 213 -17.00 -15.78 1.23
C PHE A 213 -17.90 -17.02 1.39
N GLU A 214 -18.71 -17.10 2.46
CA GLU A 214 -19.80 -18.08 2.56
C GLU A 214 -20.90 -17.83 1.51
N ASP A 215 -20.75 -18.57 0.42
CA ASP A 215 -21.83 -19.33 -0.21
C ASP A 215 -23.10 -18.52 -0.58
N LYS A 216 -22.93 -17.63 -1.56
CA LYS A 216 -24.04 -16.98 -2.29
C LYS A 216 -24.05 -17.25 -3.79
N ASN A 217 -23.13 -18.09 -4.27
CA ASN A 217 -23.13 -18.67 -5.62
C ASN A 217 -22.99 -20.20 -5.52
N SER A 218 -23.99 -20.87 -4.94
CA SER A 218 -24.18 -22.30 -5.20
C SER A 218 -24.49 -22.45 -6.70
N PRO A 219 -23.69 -23.20 -7.48
CA PRO A 219 -23.94 -23.42 -8.90
C PRO A 219 -24.95 -24.56 -9.14
N ASP A 220 -25.78 -24.91 -8.14
CA ASP A 220 -26.79 -25.97 -8.24
C ASP A 220 -28.09 -25.51 -8.95
N GLU A 221 -28.04 -24.38 -9.67
CA GLU A 221 -28.86 -24.18 -10.87
C GLU A 221 -28.23 -24.93 -12.06
N THR A 222 -27.75 -26.16 -11.83
CA THR A 222 -27.36 -27.05 -12.92
C THR A 222 -28.58 -27.29 -13.79
N ILE A 223 -28.46 -26.96 -15.08
CA ILE A 223 -29.44 -27.30 -16.10
C ILE A 223 -29.82 -28.78 -15.90
N PRO A 224 -31.12 -29.13 -15.79
CA PRO A 224 -31.53 -30.48 -15.38
C PRO A 224 -30.82 -31.56 -16.20
N LYS A 225 -30.35 -32.62 -15.54
CA LYS A 225 -29.56 -33.70 -16.17
C LYS A 225 -30.32 -34.47 -17.27
N GLU A 226 -31.62 -34.21 -17.40
CA GLU A 226 -32.52 -34.75 -18.42
C GLU A 226 -32.78 -33.75 -19.58
N PHE A 227 -32.28 -32.51 -19.51
CA PHE A 227 -32.52 -31.48 -20.53
C PHE A 227 -31.85 -31.81 -21.87
N ASP A 228 -30.68 -32.42 -21.86
CA ASP A 228 -30.04 -32.96 -23.08
C ASP A 228 -30.96 -34.01 -23.75
N SER A 229 -31.53 -34.92 -22.95
CA SER A 229 -32.48 -35.95 -23.41
C SER A 229 -33.79 -35.34 -23.94
N TYR A 230 -34.26 -34.23 -23.34
CA TYR A 230 -35.37 -33.45 -23.86
C TYR A 230 -35.05 -32.81 -25.21
N LEU A 231 -33.86 -32.20 -25.38
CA LEU A 231 -33.44 -31.62 -26.66
C LEU A 231 -33.31 -32.69 -27.76
N ASP A 232 -32.81 -33.87 -27.44
CA ASP A 232 -32.70 -34.99 -28.38
C ASP A 232 -34.07 -35.53 -28.78
N SER A 233 -34.97 -35.73 -27.81
CA SER A 233 -36.37 -36.13 -28.05
C SER A 233 -37.16 -35.09 -28.87
N LEU A 234 -36.89 -33.79 -28.65
CA LEU A 234 -37.48 -32.70 -29.41
C LEU A 234 -37.01 -32.70 -30.86
N VAL A 235 -35.72 -32.98 -31.12
CA VAL A 235 -35.17 -33.09 -32.48
C VAL A 235 -35.75 -34.31 -33.20
N ASP A 236 -35.81 -35.48 -32.58
CA ASP A 236 -36.38 -36.69 -33.18
C ASP A 236 -37.87 -36.50 -33.53
N SER A 237 -38.63 -35.86 -32.64
CA SER A 237 -40.03 -35.47 -32.86
C SER A 237 -40.24 -34.51 -34.05
N LEU A 238 -39.23 -33.71 -34.40
CA LEU A 238 -39.27 -32.77 -35.53
C LEU A 238 -38.70 -33.36 -36.83
N ALA A 239 -37.98 -34.49 -36.74
CA ALA A 239 -37.38 -35.20 -37.86
C ALA A 239 -38.35 -36.17 -38.56
N GLN A 240 -39.43 -36.61 -37.89
CA GLN A 240 -40.41 -37.52 -38.51
C GLN A 240 -41.13 -36.85 -39.70
N PRO A 241 -41.19 -37.52 -40.87
CA PRO A 241 -42.08 -37.09 -41.95
C PRO A 241 -43.53 -37.27 -41.49
N ARG A 242 -44.36 -36.22 -41.62
CA ARG A 242 -45.79 -36.35 -41.34
C ARG A 242 -46.40 -37.38 -42.30
N SER A 243 -46.88 -38.49 -41.75
CA SER A 243 -47.63 -39.51 -42.49
C SER A 243 -48.76 -38.86 -43.29
N GLU A 244 -48.69 -38.95 -44.61
CA GLU A 244 -49.71 -38.42 -45.50
C GLU A 244 -50.96 -39.31 -45.40
N THR A 245 -51.93 -38.90 -44.57
CA THR A 245 -53.11 -39.70 -44.24
C THR A 245 -54.05 -39.82 -45.44
N LEU A 246 -53.76 -40.79 -46.30
CA LEU A 246 -54.49 -41.11 -47.52
C LEU A 246 -55.85 -41.73 -47.18
N LEU A 247 -56.87 -40.87 -46.98
CA LEU A 247 -58.26 -41.29 -46.84
C LEU A 247 -58.95 -41.36 -48.21
N PRO A 248 -59.72 -42.43 -48.51
CA PRO A 248 -60.44 -42.54 -49.76
C PRO A 248 -61.69 -41.64 -49.80
N HIS A 249 -62.03 -41.19 -51.01
CA HIS A 249 -63.23 -40.51 -51.51
C HIS A 249 -64.46 -40.49 -50.57
N THR A 250 -65.16 -39.37 -50.37
CA THR A 250 -66.06 -38.77 -51.39
C THR A 250 -66.35 -37.26 -51.25
N VAL A 251 -66.55 -36.62 -52.40
CA VAL A 251 -67.31 -35.38 -52.74
C VAL A 251 -68.07 -34.64 -51.62
N THR A 252 -67.91 -33.30 -51.50
CA THR A 252 -68.99 -32.25 -51.62
C THR A 252 -68.59 -30.84 -51.12
N VAL A 253 -68.78 -29.81 -51.96
CA VAL A 253 -68.89 -28.34 -51.70
C VAL A 253 -67.71 -27.57 -51.06
N ASN A 254 -67.07 -26.79 -51.92
CA ASN A 254 -66.54 -25.42 -51.76
C ASN A 254 -66.45 -24.80 -50.35
N SER A 255 -65.21 -24.56 -49.89
CA SER A 255 -64.80 -23.36 -49.13
C SER A 255 -63.28 -23.15 -49.29
N PRO A 256 -62.76 -21.91 -49.28
CA PRO A 256 -61.32 -21.65 -49.42
C PRO A 256 -60.64 -21.31 -48.07
N PRO A 257 -59.82 -22.21 -47.51
CA PRO A 257 -58.91 -21.88 -46.40
C PRO A 257 -57.42 -22.20 -46.70
N GLN A 258 -56.96 -22.10 -47.95
CA GLN A 258 -55.65 -22.65 -48.35
C GLN A 258 -54.43 -21.74 -48.06
N GLU A 259 -54.63 -20.45 -47.79
CA GLU A 259 -53.55 -19.47 -47.56
C GLU A 259 -52.99 -19.52 -46.12
N ASN A 260 -53.87 -19.73 -45.12
CA ASN A 260 -53.47 -19.86 -43.71
C ASN A 260 -52.62 -21.12 -43.47
N ASP A 261 -52.96 -22.25 -44.09
CA ASP A 261 -52.26 -23.52 -43.88
C ASP A 261 -50.83 -23.48 -44.46
N LEU A 262 -50.64 -22.79 -45.59
CA LEU A 262 -49.31 -22.55 -46.17
C LEU A 262 -48.44 -21.68 -45.24
N ALA A 263 -49.01 -20.61 -44.68
CA ALA A 263 -48.32 -19.76 -43.71
C ALA A 263 -48.01 -20.50 -42.38
N ALA A 264 -48.89 -21.42 -41.96
CA ALA A 264 -48.65 -22.27 -40.79
C ALA A 264 -47.51 -23.27 -41.04
N ALA A 265 -47.42 -23.86 -42.23
CA ALA A 265 -46.33 -24.75 -42.62
C ALA A 265 -44.97 -24.03 -42.66
N GLN A 266 -44.92 -22.82 -43.24
CA GLN A 266 -43.70 -22.00 -43.25
C GLN A 266 -43.21 -21.67 -41.84
N ARG A 267 -44.12 -21.24 -40.94
CA ARG A 267 -43.80 -20.95 -39.53
C ARG A 267 -43.31 -22.19 -38.76
N LEU A 268 -43.83 -23.38 -39.08
CA LEU A 268 -43.35 -24.62 -38.48
C LEU A 268 -41.90 -24.90 -38.88
N GLU A 269 -41.56 -24.75 -40.17
CA GLU A 269 -40.22 -25.02 -40.68
C GLU A 269 -39.19 -23.97 -40.20
N GLU A 270 -39.57 -22.69 -40.16
CA GLU A 270 -38.78 -21.66 -39.49
C GLU A 270 -38.48 -22.00 -38.02
N ASN A 271 -39.47 -22.55 -37.31
CA ASN A 271 -39.31 -22.88 -35.90
C ASN A 271 -38.45 -24.13 -35.69
N LYS A 272 -38.46 -25.11 -36.63
CA LYS A 272 -37.47 -26.19 -36.64
C LYS A 272 -36.05 -25.64 -36.78
N ALA A 273 -35.83 -24.73 -37.73
CA ALA A 273 -34.52 -24.10 -37.95
C ALA A 273 -34.02 -23.34 -36.69
N LYS A 274 -34.91 -22.62 -36.02
CA LYS A 274 -34.62 -21.94 -34.74
C LYS A 274 -34.27 -22.93 -33.63
N VAL A 275 -35.01 -24.04 -33.47
CA VAL A 275 -34.72 -25.08 -32.48
C VAL A 275 -33.35 -25.74 -32.75
N THR A 276 -32.99 -26.01 -34.00
CA THR A 276 -31.67 -26.56 -34.33
C THR A 276 -30.52 -25.59 -34.07
N SER A 277 -30.70 -24.29 -34.36
CA SER A 277 -29.71 -23.25 -34.03
C SER A 277 -29.49 -23.17 -32.52
N LEU A 278 -30.57 -23.03 -31.75
CA LEU A 278 -30.51 -22.91 -30.29
C LEU A 278 -29.91 -24.15 -29.61
N ARG A 279 -30.11 -25.36 -30.17
CA ARG A 279 -29.44 -26.59 -29.68
C ARG A 279 -27.93 -26.58 -29.96
N GLN A 280 -27.48 -26.03 -31.09
CA GLN A 280 -26.05 -25.84 -31.35
C GLN A 280 -25.46 -24.79 -30.39
N GLU A 281 -26.09 -23.62 -30.29
CA GLU A 281 -25.67 -22.54 -29.39
C GLU A 281 -25.58 -23.01 -27.93
N TYR A 282 -26.58 -23.77 -27.45
CA TYR A 282 -26.58 -24.40 -26.13
C TYR A 282 -25.37 -25.33 -25.91
N ASN A 283 -25.07 -26.20 -26.89
CA ASN A 283 -23.91 -27.10 -26.81
C ASN A 283 -22.58 -26.32 -26.81
N GLU A 284 -22.46 -25.27 -27.63
CA GLU A 284 -21.27 -24.41 -27.63
C GLU A 284 -21.09 -23.67 -26.30
N LEU A 285 -22.17 -23.16 -25.69
CA LEU A 285 -22.10 -22.56 -24.34
C LEU A 285 -21.71 -23.59 -23.27
N LYS A 286 -22.19 -24.84 -23.39
CA LYS A 286 -21.90 -25.94 -22.47
C LYS A 286 -20.42 -26.33 -22.47
N GLU A 287 -19.82 -26.49 -23.66
CA GLU A 287 -18.37 -26.78 -23.78
C GLU A 287 -17.50 -25.58 -23.35
N ASN A 288 -17.93 -24.34 -23.62
CA ASN A 288 -17.24 -23.16 -23.09
C ASN A 288 -17.28 -23.09 -21.56
N ALA A 289 -18.39 -23.53 -20.92
CA ALA A 289 -18.50 -23.59 -19.47
C ALA A 289 -17.57 -24.65 -18.85
N THR A 290 -17.43 -25.82 -19.46
CA THR A 290 -16.47 -26.85 -18.97
C THR A 290 -15.01 -26.41 -19.14
N LEU A 291 -14.69 -25.71 -20.24
CA LEU A 291 -13.37 -25.12 -20.46
C LEU A 291 -13.03 -24.05 -19.41
N LEU A 292 -13.97 -23.13 -19.13
CA LEU A 292 -13.80 -22.11 -18.09
C LEU A 292 -13.65 -22.72 -16.69
N GLN A 293 -14.37 -23.80 -16.37
CA GLN A 293 -14.19 -24.50 -15.10
C GLN A 293 -12.78 -25.09 -14.98
N ALA A 294 -12.27 -25.74 -16.03
CA ALA A 294 -10.92 -26.29 -16.04
C ALA A 294 -9.83 -25.19 -15.93
N GLU A 295 -10.06 -24.01 -16.52
CA GLU A 295 -9.19 -22.84 -16.33
C GLU A 295 -9.26 -22.29 -14.90
N ILE A 296 -10.45 -22.21 -14.29
CA ILE A 296 -10.62 -21.81 -12.88
C ILE A 296 -9.86 -22.77 -11.95
N ASP A 297 -10.01 -24.08 -12.13
CA ASP A 297 -9.35 -25.10 -11.31
C ASP A 297 -7.82 -25.06 -11.47
N SER A 298 -7.32 -24.82 -12.69
CA SER A 298 -5.89 -24.67 -12.98
C SER A 298 -5.29 -23.40 -12.36
N ASN A 299 -6.02 -22.28 -12.43
CA ASN A 299 -5.62 -21.03 -11.78
C ASN A 299 -5.67 -21.14 -10.25
N LEU A 300 -6.67 -21.82 -9.67
CA LEU A 300 -6.76 -22.09 -8.24
C LEU A 300 -5.57 -22.92 -7.73
N SER A 301 -5.19 -23.98 -8.47
CA SER A 301 -3.98 -24.76 -8.18
C SER A 301 -2.70 -23.91 -8.24
N SER A 302 -2.63 -22.97 -9.20
CA SER A 302 -1.51 -22.03 -9.34
C SER A 302 -1.44 -21.03 -8.18
N ILE A 303 -2.59 -20.58 -7.65
CA ILE A 303 -2.68 -19.71 -6.47
C ILE A 303 -2.17 -20.44 -5.22
N GLN A 304 -2.61 -21.68 -4.98
CA GLN A 304 -2.11 -22.49 -3.86
C GLN A 304 -0.58 -22.64 -3.90
N GLY A 305 0.00 -22.87 -5.08
CA GLY A 305 1.45 -22.95 -5.27
C GLY A 305 2.20 -21.64 -4.98
N ILE A 306 1.52 -20.48 -5.03
CA ILE A 306 2.07 -19.18 -4.62
C ILE A 306 1.99 -19.03 -3.09
N ASP A 307 0.88 -19.44 -2.46
CA ASP A 307 0.74 -19.36 -1.01
C ASP A 307 1.72 -20.28 -0.25
N ASP A 308 2.01 -21.46 -0.79
CA ASP A 308 3.05 -22.35 -0.27
C ASP A 308 4.46 -21.69 -0.29
N GLN A 309 4.78 -20.99 -1.38
CA GLN A 309 6.02 -20.19 -1.49
C GLN A 309 6.03 -19.03 -0.50
N ILE A 310 4.90 -18.34 -0.32
CA ILE A 310 4.74 -17.26 0.66
C ILE A 310 4.94 -17.82 2.09
N ALA A 311 4.43 -19.01 2.40
CA ALA A 311 4.65 -19.68 3.68
C ALA A 311 6.15 -20.04 3.90
N GLN A 312 6.82 -20.57 2.88
CA GLN A 312 8.26 -20.87 2.94
C GLN A 312 9.10 -19.60 3.16
N LEU A 313 8.83 -18.52 2.44
CA LEU A 313 9.52 -17.23 2.57
C LEU A 313 9.25 -16.56 3.93
N LYS A 314 8.01 -16.66 4.45
CA LYS A 314 7.67 -16.25 5.83
C LYS A 314 8.53 -17.02 6.85
N SER A 315 8.67 -18.35 6.68
CA SER A 315 9.50 -19.19 7.57
C SER A 315 10.98 -18.78 7.55
N GLN A 316 11.60 -18.74 6.37
CA GLN A 316 13.02 -18.34 6.18
C GLN A 316 13.31 -16.95 6.78
N ARG A 317 12.38 -15.99 6.64
CA ARG A 317 12.51 -14.66 7.25
C ARG A 317 12.63 -14.70 8.77
N THR A 318 11.92 -15.61 9.45
CA THR A 318 12.01 -15.73 10.93
C THR A 318 13.34 -16.33 11.38
N GLU A 319 13.87 -17.32 10.66
CA GLU A 319 15.17 -17.93 10.93
C GLU A 319 16.34 -16.93 10.71
N LEU A 320 16.30 -16.19 9.61
CA LEU A 320 17.26 -15.13 9.34
C LEU A 320 17.21 -14.03 10.41
N MET A 321 16.01 -13.64 10.88
CA MET A 321 15.86 -12.67 11.97
C MET A 321 16.51 -13.17 13.28
N LYS A 322 16.22 -14.41 13.68
CA LYS A 322 16.84 -15.06 14.85
C LYS A 322 18.37 -15.11 14.73
N THR A 323 18.88 -15.40 13.54
CA THR A 323 20.32 -15.45 13.25
C THR A 323 20.98 -14.07 13.33
N ILE A 324 20.31 -13.03 12.82
CA ILE A 324 20.77 -11.63 12.90
C ILE A 324 20.84 -11.18 14.37
N GLU A 325 19.81 -11.44 15.18
CA GLU A 325 19.79 -11.01 16.58
C GLU A 325 20.85 -11.73 17.42
N THR A 326 21.04 -13.04 17.17
CA THR A 326 22.13 -13.81 17.79
C THR A 326 23.51 -13.22 17.44
N LYS A 327 23.73 -12.84 16.17
CA LYS A 327 24.98 -12.21 15.72
C LYS A 327 25.18 -10.79 16.29
N LYS A 328 24.11 -9.99 16.46
CA LYS A 328 24.19 -8.69 17.16
C LYS A 328 24.67 -8.86 18.61
N MET A 329 24.10 -9.80 19.36
CA MET A 329 24.47 -10.04 20.76
C MET A 329 25.93 -10.54 20.88
N ALA A 330 26.37 -11.41 19.98
CA ALA A 330 27.78 -11.82 19.89
C ALA A 330 28.71 -10.63 19.62
N ARG A 331 28.37 -9.77 18.63
CA ARG A 331 29.12 -8.54 18.31
C ARG A 331 29.18 -7.59 19.51
N PHE A 332 28.08 -7.39 20.23
CA PHE A 332 28.04 -6.53 21.42
C PHE A 332 28.96 -7.03 22.54
N LYS A 333 28.99 -8.35 22.78
CA LYS A 333 29.94 -8.98 23.73
C LYS A 333 31.41 -8.76 23.32
N VAL A 334 31.72 -8.84 22.02
CA VAL A 334 33.07 -8.53 21.49
C VAL A 334 33.42 -7.06 21.70
N ILE A 335 32.51 -6.12 21.43
CA ILE A 335 32.75 -4.68 21.66
C ILE A 335 33.03 -4.38 23.15
N ILE A 336 32.30 -5.00 24.08
CA ILE A 336 32.55 -4.86 25.53
C ILE A 336 33.94 -5.38 25.91
N THR A 337 34.37 -6.52 25.37
CA THR A 337 35.71 -7.06 25.66
C THR A 337 36.82 -6.23 25.02
N GLN A 338 36.62 -5.76 23.79
CA GLN A 338 37.53 -4.82 23.11
C GLN A 338 37.73 -3.53 23.91
N LYS A 339 36.65 -2.96 24.47
CA LYS A 339 36.73 -1.76 25.33
C LYS A 339 37.58 -2.00 26.57
N LYS A 340 37.36 -3.11 27.29
CA LYS A 340 38.16 -3.47 28.48
C LYS A 340 39.65 -3.66 28.16
N VAL A 341 39.95 -4.25 26.99
CA VAL A 341 41.34 -4.39 26.52
C VAL A 341 41.96 -3.02 26.23
N ALA A 342 41.24 -2.12 25.55
CA ALA A 342 41.72 -0.76 25.31
C ALA A 342 41.97 0.02 26.61
N GLU A 343 41.04 -0.01 27.58
CA GLU A 343 41.19 0.58 28.91
C GLU A 343 42.42 0.03 29.67
N SER A 344 42.78 -1.24 29.44
CA SER A 344 43.96 -1.88 30.02
C SER A 344 45.26 -1.45 29.32
N ILE A 345 45.23 -1.31 27.99
CA ILE A 345 46.38 -0.85 27.19
C ILE A 345 46.74 0.60 27.53
N THR A 346 45.75 1.50 27.66
CA THR A 346 46.00 2.90 28.04
C THR A 346 46.72 2.97 29.40
N ARG A 347 46.23 2.25 30.40
CA ARG A 347 46.85 2.20 31.74
C ARG A 347 48.30 1.71 31.70
N ALA A 348 48.59 0.66 30.92
CA ALA A 348 49.94 0.15 30.76
C ALA A 348 50.86 1.16 30.05
N ALA A 349 50.34 1.91 29.06
CA ALA A 349 51.08 2.99 28.41
C ALA A 349 51.41 4.13 29.39
N ASP A 350 50.45 4.56 30.22
CA ASP A 350 50.64 5.58 31.24
C ASP A 350 51.73 5.17 32.25
N GLU A 351 51.70 3.91 32.72
CA GLU A 351 52.69 3.35 33.64
C GLU A 351 54.10 3.28 33.02
N ILE A 352 54.21 2.93 31.73
CA ILE A 352 55.47 2.94 30.97
C ILE A 352 56.04 4.37 30.86
N GLN A 353 55.21 5.37 30.55
CA GLN A 353 55.67 6.76 30.45
C GLN A 353 56.09 7.32 31.82
N LEU A 354 55.34 7.04 32.88
CA LEU A 354 55.69 7.41 34.25
C LEU A 354 57.02 6.77 34.69
N SER A 355 57.23 5.50 34.35
CA SER A 355 58.47 4.77 34.61
C SER A 355 59.66 5.35 33.85
N LYS A 356 59.45 5.75 32.59
CA LYS A 356 60.45 6.42 31.75
C LYS A 356 60.84 7.78 32.32
N ALA A 357 59.88 8.59 32.76
CA ALA A 357 60.13 9.89 33.38
C ALA A 357 60.98 9.77 34.64
N ARG A 358 60.61 8.87 35.56
CA ARG A 358 61.37 8.59 36.80
C ARG A 358 62.81 8.17 36.51
N LYS A 359 63.03 7.30 35.51
CA LYS A 359 64.37 6.85 35.15
C LYS A 359 65.28 7.97 34.62
N SER A 360 64.70 9.00 34.00
CA SER A 360 65.43 10.19 33.54
C SER A 360 65.82 11.15 34.68
N GLN A 361 65.10 11.13 35.83
CA GLN A 361 65.44 11.97 36.98
C GLN A 361 66.54 11.36 37.87
N ASN A 362 66.69 10.03 37.88
CA ASN A 362 67.67 9.31 38.70
C ASN A 362 68.95 8.94 37.92
N GLY A 363 69.21 9.60 36.78
CA GLY A 363 70.25 9.24 35.82
C GLY A 363 71.17 10.38 35.39
N GLY A 364 71.18 11.49 36.14
CA GLY A 364 72.09 12.63 36.02
C GLY A 364 72.51 13.12 37.40
#